data_AF-A0A920DLY1-F1
#
_entry.id   AF-A0A920DLY1-F1
#
_cell.length_a   1.000
_cell.length_b   1.000
_cell.length_c   1.000
_cell.angle_alpha   90.00
_cell.angle_beta   90.00
_cell.angle_gamma   90.00
#
_symmetry.space_group_name_H-M   'P 1'
#
loop_
_entity.id
_entity.type
_entity.pdbx_description
1 polymer ?
#
loop_
_entity_poly.entity_id
_entity_poly.type
_entity_poly.pdbx_seq_one_letter_code
_entity_poly.pdbx_strand_id
1 'polypeptide(L)'
;MNLFMNKSLMLLVGLLIISRLIGLPTNFSPMLAVAIFMPRLTSRKSIQSFLPAGVMLLTSIFLPPVDLLILSCIIFIFIVTPIVSRQINNLVYSCISNVLLWFFVVNGAVWISGGGSLIETYIAAIPFDFRLLLSTSLYLLLFNSLEKFVKAHSQHNKKILDS
;
A
#
# COMPACT_ATOMS: atom_id res chain seq x y z
N MET A 1 -8.43 5.93 22.06
CA MET A 1 -8.73 5.20 20.79
C MET A 1 -9.71 4.09 21.16
N ASN A 2 -10.89 4.01 20.52
CA ASN A 2 -11.98 3.15 20.96
C ASN A 2 -11.59 1.65 20.83
N LEU A 3 -12.01 0.78 21.76
CA LEU A 3 -11.54 -0.62 21.83
C LEU A 3 -11.79 -1.40 20.52
N PHE A 4 -12.92 -1.13 19.86
CA PHE A 4 -13.29 -1.72 18.57
C PHE A 4 -12.40 -1.25 17.39
N MET A 5 -11.98 0.01 17.43
CA MET A 5 -11.06 0.59 16.45
C MET A 5 -9.65 -0.04 16.57
N ASN A 6 -9.23 -0.37 17.80
CA ASN A 6 -7.97 -1.06 18.03
C ASN A 6 -8.00 -2.50 17.49
N LYS A 7 -9.11 -3.23 17.69
CA LYS A 7 -9.28 -4.59 17.15
C LYS A 7 -9.24 -4.63 15.62
N SER A 8 -9.93 -3.71 14.96
CA SER A 8 -9.95 -3.62 13.50
C SER A 8 -8.58 -3.26 12.91
N LEU A 9 -7.86 -2.34 13.57
CA LEU A 9 -6.50 -1.98 13.20
C LEU A 9 -5.53 -3.16 13.38
N MET A 10 -5.63 -3.89 14.49
CA MET A 10 -4.83 -5.10 14.72
C MET A 10 -5.10 -6.17 13.67
N LEU A 11 -6.37 -6.37 13.29
CA LEU A 11 -6.73 -7.31 12.23
C LEU A 11 -6.14 -6.90 10.88
N LEU A 12 -6.23 -5.60 10.52
CA LEU A 12 -5.61 -5.09 9.29
C LEU A 12 -4.09 -5.33 9.29
N VAL A 13 -3.40 -4.97 10.37
CA VAL A 13 -1.95 -5.17 10.50
C VAL A 13 -1.59 -6.65 10.43
N GLY A 14 -2.36 -7.52 11.11
CA GLY A 14 -2.18 -8.97 11.06
C GLY A 14 -2.31 -9.53 9.65
N LEU A 15 -3.36 -9.14 8.91
CA LEU A 15 -3.56 -9.56 7.53
C LEU A 15 -2.43 -9.07 6.60
N LEU A 16 -1.92 -7.86 6.82
CA LEU A 16 -0.79 -7.34 6.04
C LEU A 16 0.48 -8.14 6.27
N ILE A 17 0.82 -8.42 7.54
CA ILE A 17 1.97 -9.25 7.91
C ILE A 17 1.82 -10.64 7.29
N ILE A 18 0.68 -11.29 7.48
CA ILE A 18 0.40 -12.62 6.92
C ILE A 18 0.55 -12.58 5.39
N SER A 19 -0.06 -11.61 4.71
CA SER A 19 -0.01 -11.51 3.24
C SER A 19 1.42 -11.41 2.68
N ARG A 20 2.36 -10.84 3.46
CA ARG A 20 3.77 -10.76 3.08
C ARG A 20 4.56 -12.02 3.40
N LEU A 21 4.20 -12.74 4.45
CA LEU A 21 4.93 -13.92 4.93
C LEU A 21 4.48 -15.23 4.29
N ILE A 22 3.26 -15.31 3.74
CA ILE A 22 2.74 -16.53 3.08
C ILE A 22 3.39 -16.83 1.71
N GLY A 23 4.39 -16.06 1.28
CA GLY A 23 5.12 -16.33 0.04
C GLY A 23 4.36 -15.99 -1.24
N LEU A 24 3.41 -15.03 -1.20
CA LEU A 24 2.91 -14.42 -2.43
C LEU A 24 4.09 -13.81 -3.21
N PRO A 25 4.01 -13.71 -4.54
CA PRO A 25 4.98 -12.95 -5.32
C PRO A 25 5.21 -11.58 -4.66
N THR A 26 6.46 -11.15 -4.53
CA THR A 26 6.84 -9.98 -3.71
C THR A 26 6.14 -8.68 -4.13
N ASN A 27 5.68 -8.60 -5.37
CA ASN A 27 4.91 -7.51 -5.97
C ASN A 27 3.39 -7.74 -6.04
N PHE A 28 2.88 -8.91 -5.65
CA PHE A 28 1.44 -9.18 -5.56
C PHE A 28 1.01 -9.10 -4.10
N SER A 29 0.77 -7.88 -3.62
CA SER A 29 0.53 -7.60 -2.21
C SER A 29 -0.50 -6.49 -2.00
N PRO A 30 -1.30 -6.53 -0.91
CA PRO A 30 -2.19 -5.44 -0.54
C PRO A 30 -1.47 -4.20 0.01
N MET A 31 -0.15 -4.25 0.22
CA MET A 31 0.58 -3.21 0.96
C MET A 31 0.42 -1.81 0.34
N LEU A 32 0.72 -1.66 -0.95
CA LEU A 32 0.66 -0.35 -1.61
C LEU A 32 -0.79 0.17 -1.67
N ALA A 33 -1.75 -0.73 -1.88
CA ALA A 33 -3.17 -0.40 -1.83
C ALA A 33 -3.59 0.14 -0.45
N VAL A 34 -3.10 -0.47 0.64
CA VAL A 34 -3.38 0.05 1.99
C VAL A 34 -2.78 1.44 2.15
N ALA A 35 -1.52 1.65 1.76
CA ALA A 35 -0.88 2.97 1.86
C ALA A 35 -1.64 4.05 1.09
N ILE A 36 -2.11 3.74 -0.13
CA ILE A 36 -2.97 4.63 -0.92
C ILE A 36 -4.29 4.90 -0.20
N PHE A 37 -4.89 3.89 0.43
CA PHE A 37 -6.19 4.00 1.07
C PHE A 37 -6.15 4.63 2.48
N MET A 38 -4.98 4.70 3.12
CA MET A 38 -4.81 5.24 4.48
C MET A 38 -5.45 6.61 4.73
N PRO A 39 -5.38 7.61 3.81
CA PRO A 39 -6.03 8.90 4.00
C PRO A 39 -7.56 8.82 4.15
N ARG A 40 -8.18 7.75 3.66
CA ARG A 40 -9.63 7.48 3.82
C ARG A 40 -9.96 6.76 5.13
N LEU A 41 -8.99 6.08 5.73
CA LEU A 41 -9.16 5.31 6.96
C LEU A 41 -8.96 6.14 8.23
N THR A 42 -8.10 7.17 8.20
CA THR A 42 -7.79 7.98 9.38
C THR A 42 -7.33 9.38 9.00
N SER A 43 -7.68 10.39 9.79
CA SER A 43 -7.19 11.77 9.60
C SER A 43 -5.77 12.00 10.18
N ARG A 44 -5.24 11.05 10.96
CA ARG A 44 -3.94 11.19 11.62
C ARG A 44 -2.79 10.90 10.65
N LYS A 45 -2.16 11.98 10.15
CA LYS A 45 -1.08 11.93 9.14
C LYS A 45 0.06 10.96 9.52
N SER A 46 0.48 10.94 10.78
CA SER A 46 1.54 10.05 11.26
C SER A 46 1.18 8.57 11.11
N ILE A 47 -0.06 8.19 11.45
CA ILE A 47 -0.51 6.80 11.31
C ILE A 47 -0.59 6.41 9.83
N GLN A 48 -1.03 7.33 8.96
CA GLN A 48 -1.14 7.07 7.53
C GLN A 48 0.18 6.62 6.91
N SER A 49 1.29 7.29 7.24
CA SER A 49 2.61 6.98 6.68
C SER A 49 3.35 5.90 7.47
N PHE A 50 3.39 5.99 8.80
CA PHE A 50 4.22 5.08 9.61
C PHE A 50 3.64 3.69 9.76
N LEU A 51 2.32 3.51 9.67
CA LEU A 51 1.74 2.17 9.76
C LEU A 51 2.17 1.27 8.59
N PRO A 52 1.93 1.63 7.31
CA PRO A 52 2.31 0.77 6.20
C PRO A 52 3.84 0.69 6.05
N ALA A 53 4.58 1.77 6.28
CA ALA A 53 6.05 1.75 6.26
C ALA A 53 6.63 0.89 7.39
N GLY A 54 6.06 0.96 8.59
CA GLY A 54 6.46 0.15 9.73
C GLY A 54 6.22 -1.34 9.49
N VAL A 55 5.05 -1.72 8.96
CA VAL A 55 4.78 -3.12 8.57
C VAL A 55 5.78 -3.59 7.52
N MET A 56 6.06 -2.76 6.50
CA MET A 56 7.04 -3.06 5.46
C MET A 56 8.44 -3.31 6.04
N LEU A 57 8.90 -2.45 6.95
CA LEU A 57 10.21 -2.58 7.59
C LEU A 57 10.28 -3.82 8.49
N LEU A 58 9.29 -4.01 9.36
CA LEU A 58 9.27 -5.13 10.31
C LEU A 58 9.24 -6.49 9.61
N THR A 59 8.44 -6.63 8.56
CA THR A 59 8.33 -7.88 7.81
C THR A 59 9.59 -8.17 6.99
N SER A 60 10.32 -7.14 6.55
CA SER A 60 11.56 -7.31 5.77
C SER A 60 12.66 -8.04 6.55
N ILE A 61 12.60 -8.05 7.89
CA ILE A 61 13.52 -8.81 8.76
C ILE A 61 13.36 -10.33 8.57
N PHE A 62 12.17 -10.79 8.18
CA PHE A 62 11.84 -12.20 8.03
C PHE A 62 11.89 -12.70 6.58
N LEU A 63 12.15 -11.80 5.61
CA LEU A 63 12.30 -12.14 4.19
C LEU A 63 13.78 -12.21 3.82
N PRO A 64 14.12 -12.81 2.65
CA PRO A 64 15.49 -12.73 2.12
C PRO A 64 15.99 -11.28 2.08
N PRO A 65 17.25 -11.05 2.45
CA PRO A 65 17.80 -9.69 2.55
C PRO A 65 17.76 -8.99 1.20
N VAL A 66 17.35 -7.73 1.23
CA VAL A 66 17.36 -6.82 0.09
C VAL A 66 18.46 -5.79 0.31
N ASP A 67 19.09 -5.32 -0.76
CA ASP A 67 20.05 -4.22 -0.70
C ASP A 67 19.49 -3.02 0.09
N LEU A 68 20.34 -2.40 0.90
CA LEU A 68 19.92 -1.35 1.83
C LEU A 68 19.37 -0.11 1.11
N LEU A 69 19.94 0.26 -0.05
CA LEU A 69 19.45 1.37 -0.87
C LEU A 69 18.05 1.05 -1.39
N ILE A 70 17.85 -0.14 -1.94
CA ILE A 70 16.55 -0.59 -2.45
C ILE A 70 15.51 -0.61 -1.32
N LEU A 71 15.86 -1.18 -0.16
CA LEU A 71 14.98 -1.21 1.01
C LEU A 71 14.63 0.21 1.47
N SER A 72 15.61 1.12 1.53
CA SER A 72 15.37 2.52 1.94
C SER A 72 14.41 3.24 0.99
N CYS A 73 14.52 3.01 -0.32
CA CYS A 73 13.62 3.54 -1.34
C CYS A 73 12.20 2.95 -1.22
N ILE A 74 12.09 1.64 -0.95
CA ILE A 74 10.79 1.01 -0.68
C ILE A 74 10.13 1.68 0.54
N ILE A 75 10.84 1.79 1.67
CA ILE A 75 10.30 2.45 2.89
C ILE A 75 9.90 3.90 2.60
N PHE A 76 10.72 4.64 1.86
CA PHE A 76 10.40 6.00 1.43
C PHE A 76 9.10 6.07 0.64
N ILE A 77 8.89 5.17 -0.34
CA ILE A 77 7.64 5.10 -1.10
C ILE A 77 6.45 4.88 -0.16
N PHE A 78 6.56 4.00 0.83
CA PHE A 78 5.47 3.77 1.79
C PHE A 78 5.17 4.97 2.69
N ILE A 79 6.17 5.80 2.98
CA ILE A 79 5.97 7.05 3.73
C ILE A 79 5.27 8.11 2.87
N VAL A 80 5.67 8.24 1.59
CA VAL A 80 5.19 9.27 0.66
C VAL A 80 3.82 8.93 0.05
N THR A 81 3.52 7.66 -0.16
CA THR A 81 2.30 7.20 -0.84
C THR A 81 1.00 7.81 -0.26
N PRO A 82 0.77 7.81 1.07
CA PRO A 82 -0.42 8.43 1.65
C PRO A 82 -0.46 9.96 1.47
N ILE A 83 0.69 10.61 1.35
CA ILE A 83 0.79 12.06 1.12
C ILE A 83 0.32 12.39 -0.29
N VAL A 84 0.84 11.68 -1.29
CA VAL A 84 0.41 11.80 -2.70
C VAL A 84 -1.06 11.46 -2.85
N SER A 85 -1.51 10.35 -2.26
CA SER A 85 -2.90 9.93 -2.38
C SER A 85 -3.90 10.89 -1.73
N ARG A 86 -3.47 11.71 -0.77
CA ARG A 86 -4.34 12.74 -0.18
C ARG A 86 -4.60 13.89 -1.14
N GLN A 87 -3.65 14.19 -2.03
CA GLN A 87 -3.77 15.28 -2.99
C GLN A 87 -4.61 14.89 -4.22
N ILE A 88 -4.80 13.59 -4.46
CA ILE A 88 -5.50 13.06 -5.62
C ILE A 88 -6.87 12.52 -5.21
N ASN A 89 -7.94 13.20 -5.61
CA ASN A 89 -9.31 12.85 -5.22
C ASN A 89 -9.80 11.52 -5.85
N ASN A 90 -9.22 11.10 -6.98
CA ASN A 90 -9.60 9.90 -7.70
C ASN A 90 -8.67 8.71 -7.35
N LEU A 91 -9.24 7.58 -6.91
CA LEU A 91 -8.46 6.38 -6.56
C LEU A 91 -7.63 5.81 -7.71
N VAL A 92 -8.16 5.84 -8.94
CA VAL A 92 -7.47 5.31 -10.12
C VAL A 92 -6.23 6.15 -10.41
N TYR A 93 -6.37 7.47 -10.43
CA TYR A 93 -5.23 8.37 -10.62
C TYR A 93 -4.23 8.29 -9.46
N SER A 94 -4.71 8.10 -8.22
CA SER A 94 -3.82 7.87 -7.08
C SER A 94 -3.03 6.56 -7.23
N CYS A 95 -3.68 5.49 -7.68
CA CYS A 95 -3.02 4.21 -7.95
C CYS A 95 -1.93 4.34 -9.01
N ILE A 96 -2.28 4.90 -10.17
CA ILE A 96 -1.32 5.09 -11.27
C ILE A 96 -0.15 5.97 -10.83
N SER A 97 -0.43 7.09 -10.14
CA SER A 97 0.62 8.03 -9.70
C SER A 97 1.59 7.39 -8.71
N ASN A 98 1.09 6.59 -7.75
CA ASN A 98 1.96 5.93 -6.77
C ASN A 98 2.72 4.75 -7.36
N VAL A 99 2.15 4.03 -8.33
CA VAL A 99 2.88 2.99 -9.07
C VAL A 99 3.95 3.60 -9.97
N LEU A 100 3.69 4.74 -10.62
CA LEU A 100 4.72 5.47 -11.37
C LEU A 100 5.84 5.96 -10.45
N LEU A 101 5.48 6.47 -9.27
CA LEU A 101 6.49 6.87 -8.27
C LEU A 101 7.36 5.69 -7.84
N TRP A 102 6.75 4.51 -7.60
CA TRP A 102 7.48 3.27 -7.38
C TRP A 102 8.40 2.93 -8.55
N PHE A 103 7.86 2.94 -9.78
CA PHE A 103 8.58 2.60 -11.01
C PHE A 103 9.87 3.42 -11.15
N PHE A 104 9.82 4.73 -10.88
CA PHE A 104 11.01 5.57 -10.96
C PHE A 104 11.95 5.39 -9.78
N VAL A 105 11.44 5.42 -8.54
CA VAL A 105 12.29 5.48 -7.35
C VAL A 105 12.90 4.12 -7.01
N VAL A 106 12.09 3.07 -6.98
CA VAL A 106 12.56 1.73 -6.56
C VAL A 106 13.43 1.12 -7.64
N ASN A 107 13.06 1.20 -8.93
CA ASN A 107 13.93 0.67 -9.99
C ASN A 107 15.17 1.54 -10.22
N GLY A 108 15.11 2.84 -9.91
CA GLY A 108 16.31 3.67 -9.87
C GLY A 108 17.31 3.16 -8.83
N ALA A 109 16.84 2.77 -7.65
CA ALA A 109 17.68 2.13 -6.63
C ALA A 109 18.21 0.76 -7.06
N VAL A 110 17.38 -0.05 -7.74
CA VAL A 110 17.80 -1.34 -8.32
C VAL A 110 18.94 -1.13 -9.32
N TRP A 111 18.82 -0.13 -10.19
CA TRP A 111 19.86 0.20 -11.16
C TRP A 111 21.16 0.66 -10.46
N ILE A 112 21.06 1.56 -9.48
CA ILE A 112 22.24 2.04 -8.75
C ILE A 112 22.94 0.89 -7.99
N SER A 113 22.18 0.00 -7.36
CA SER A 113 22.71 -1.13 -6.59
C SER A 113 23.27 -2.24 -7.49
N GLY A 114 22.59 -2.57 -8.60
CA GLY A 114 22.97 -3.65 -9.51
C GLY A 114 23.97 -3.26 -10.60
N GLY A 115 24.07 -1.97 -10.93
CA GLY A 115 24.86 -1.46 -12.04
C GLY A 115 24.27 -1.79 -13.43
N GLY A 116 25.05 -1.53 -14.48
CA GLY A 116 24.69 -1.85 -15.86
C GLY A 116 23.85 -0.77 -16.58
N SER A 117 23.14 -1.20 -17.62
CA SER A 117 22.34 -0.32 -18.48
C SER A 117 21.04 0.12 -17.82
N LEU A 118 20.87 1.43 -17.64
CA LEU A 118 19.65 2.04 -17.11
C LEU A 118 18.41 1.57 -17.87
N ILE A 119 18.47 1.60 -19.20
CA ILE A 119 17.34 1.25 -20.06
C ILE A 119 16.94 -0.22 -19.86
N GLU A 120 17.91 -1.12 -19.79
CA GLU A 120 17.65 -2.55 -19.59
C GLU A 120 17.03 -2.82 -18.22
N THR A 121 17.51 -2.18 -17.15
CA THR A 121 16.93 -2.31 -15.80
C THR A 121 15.47 -1.90 -15.79
N TYR A 122 15.13 -0.76 -16.40
CA TYR A 122 13.74 -0.28 -16.43
C TYR A 122 12.84 -1.12 -17.34
N ILE A 123 13.35 -1.64 -18.46
CA ILE A 123 12.59 -2.60 -19.30
C ILE A 123 12.32 -3.88 -18.50
N ALA A 124 13.32 -4.40 -17.79
CA ALA A 124 13.18 -5.60 -16.96
C ALA A 124 12.22 -5.40 -15.78
N ALA A 125 12.03 -4.17 -15.31
CA ALA A 125 11.09 -3.84 -14.24
C ALA A 125 9.62 -3.89 -14.67
N ILE A 126 9.31 -3.69 -15.96
CA ILE A 126 7.92 -3.58 -16.46
C ILE A 126 7.05 -4.77 -16.05
N PRO A 127 7.45 -6.06 -16.22
CA PRO A 127 6.62 -7.19 -15.82
C PRO A 127 6.41 -7.26 -14.29
N PHE A 128 7.37 -6.76 -13.51
CA PHE A 128 7.28 -6.72 -12.06
C PHE A 128 6.29 -5.63 -11.63
N ASP A 129 6.41 -4.43 -12.17
CA ASP A 129 5.56 -3.29 -11.81
C ASP A 129 4.15 -3.39 -12.39
N PHE A 130 3.97 -4.09 -13.50
CA PHE A 130 2.63 -4.40 -14.01
C PHE A 130 1.85 -5.29 -13.03
N ARG A 131 2.50 -6.28 -12.41
CA ARG A 131 1.86 -7.10 -11.36
C ARG A 131 1.52 -6.27 -10.12
N LEU A 132 2.41 -5.35 -9.74
CA LEU A 132 2.16 -4.40 -8.65
C LEU A 132 0.94 -3.51 -8.95
N LEU A 133 0.84 -2.97 -10.16
CA LEU A 133 -0.31 -2.19 -10.60
C LEU A 133 -1.60 -3.00 -10.52
N LEU A 134 -1.58 -4.22 -11.06
CA LEU A 134 -2.75 -5.10 -11.08
C LEU A 134 -3.21 -5.46 -9.67
N SER A 135 -2.30 -5.93 -8.80
CA SER A 135 -2.64 -6.29 -7.42
C SER A 135 -3.15 -5.07 -6.65
N THR A 136 -2.47 -3.93 -6.78
CA THR A 136 -2.86 -2.69 -6.10
C THR A 136 -4.27 -2.26 -6.53
N SER A 137 -4.56 -2.33 -7.83
CA SER A 137 -5.89 -2.00 -8.37
C SER A 137 -6.96 -2.93 -7.81
N LEU A 138 -6.72 -4.25 -7.79
CA LEU A 138 -7.66 -5.23 -7.26
C LEU A 138 -7.98 -4.99 -5.77
N TYR A 139 -6.96 -4.75 -4.94
CA TYR A 139 -7.16 -4.47 -3.52
C TYR A 139 -7.84 -3.12 -3.29
N LEU A 140 -7.55 -2.09 -4.09
CA LEU A 140 -8.26 -0.80 -3.99
C LEU A 140 -9.73 -0.93 -4.37
N LEU A 141 -10.06 -1.74 -5.39
CA LEU A 141 -11.44 -2.05 -5.75
C LEU A 141 -12.16 -2.75 -4.59
N LEU A 142 -11.51 -3.73 -3.96
CA LEU A 142 -12.04 -4.41 -2.79
C LEU A 142 -12.29 -3.43 -1.63
N PHE A 143 -11.29 -2.61 -1.26
CA PHE A 143 -11.39 -1.65 -0.16
C PHE A 143 -12.48 -0.61 -0.40
N ASN A 144 -12.57 -0.06 -1.61
CA ASN A 144 -13.60 0.91 -1.99
C ASN A 144 -15.01 0.29 -1.98
N SER A 145 -15.15 -0.96 -2.41
CA SER A 145 -16.43 -1.68 -2.38
C SER A 145 -16.89 -1.96 -0.94
N LEU A 146 -15.97 -2.40 -0.08
CA LEU A 146 -16.22 -2.61 1.35
C LEU A 146 -16.58 -1.30 2.06
N GLU A 147 -15.86 -0.21 1.77
CA GLU A 147 -16.17 1.11 2.34
C GLU A 147 -17.59 1.55 2.00
N LYS A 148 -18.01 1.40 0.73
CA LYS A 148 -19.36 1.72 0.28
C LYS A 148 -20.41 0.83 0.93
N PHE A 149 -20.16 -0.48 1.01
CA PHE A 149 -21.08 -1.44 1.64
C PHE A 149 -21.32 -1.12 3.12
N VAL A 150 -20.24 -0.87 3.88
CA VAL A 150 -20.32 -0.50 5.31
C VAL A 150 -21.08 0.80 5.50
N LYS A 151 -20.82 1.82 4.66
CA LYS A 151 -21.55 3.09 4.71
C LYS A 151 -23.05 2.91 4.42
N ALA A 152 -23.40 2.11 3.42
CA ALA A 152 -24.80 1.83 3.09
C ALA A 152 -25.55 1.15 4.25
N HIS A 153 -24.93 0.15 4.88
CA HIS A 153 -25.54 -0.57 6.00
C HIS A 153 -25.65 0.29 7.27
N SER A 154 -24.65 1.13 7.55
CA SER A 154 -24.69 2.07 8.67
C SER A 154 -25.80 3.12 8.52
N GLN A 155 -26.05 3.61 7.30
CA GLN A 155 -27.14 4.54 7.02
C GLN A 155 -28.52 3.88 7.13
N HIS A 156 -28.63 2.62 6.72
CA HIS A 156 -29.86 1.83 6.85
C HIS A 156 -30.27 1.62 8.32
N ASN A 157 -29.32 1.26 9.19
CA ASN A 157 -29.60 1.09 10.63
C ASN A 157 -29.99 2.41 11.32
N LYS A 158 -29.48 3.55 10.85
CA LYS A 158 -29.85 4.85 11.41
C LYS A 158 -31.32 5.19 11.11
N LYS A 159 -31.79 4.93 9.88
CA LYS A 159 -33.19 5.15 9.50
C LYS A 159 -34.20 4.27 10.24
N ILE A 160 -33.81 3.07 10.67
CA ILE A 160 -34.68 2.16 11.45
C ILE A 160 -34.80 2.61 12.92
N LEU A 161 -33.75 3.24 13.47
CA LEU A 161 -33.77 3.74 14.85
C LEU A 161 -34.53 5.08 14.97
N ASP A 162 -34.69 5.80 13.86
CA ASP A 162 -35.40 7.08 13.79
C ASP A 162 -36.88 6.92 13.35
N SER A 163 -37.37 5.69 13.16
CA SER A 163 -38.75 5.33 12.74
C SER A 163 -39.51 4.58 13.82
#